data_AF-A0A840KA69-F1
#
_entry.id   AF-A0A840KA69-F1
#
_cell.length_a   1.000
_cell.length_b   1.000
_cell.length_c   1.000
_cell.angle_alpha   90.00
_cell.angle_beta   90.00
_cell.angle_gamma   90.00
#
_symmetry.space_group_name_H-M   'P 1'
#
loop_
_entity.id
_entity.type
_entity.pdbx_description
1 polymer ?
#
loop_
_entity_poly.entity_id
_entity_poly.type
_entity_poly.pdbx_seq_one_letter_code
_entity_poly.pdbx_strand_id
1 'polypeptide(L)'
;MKRNIISRLLIAAALLTIIGSCRNDQFPEQETYNNSSQFQLTSKRISLNESKHKARLLPELEKAEAEFKAKTKTNVFGKVVNYGNGISINTDDVIYIENGPDFYTYTFKIERENAPENAPVENLVLSPLSDGSWREMLITYHLTDQEKQTMNAGGIVDLTGKVEYTPLESGTYSSAMKQDLVCYYKTSSYYTSCSENAHHHGEASDEDGGPCQADVQSVLVITVTRVCDMVGTETGSGTEPGVSHPQTGGGENTNNGINNPNNPCGGNGVPTQPQDPNSTLGTQEGCNTGVPTLPNLSSFSLFVSNLPPDLKNLLMTPANIEFYNGLQHFYDTNNASLEAKNFITWALNFLSQNPNISWEEFENWFMGTSEGQDGEYVNPDLIEYETPIIQQSLPTLSQWYANFPKKEENGYWKEMKAPQVYQLAGGSLYTSHSNDTTGAYQNACAIRGSRALLYSGIIIPVIKKGNLQLTQKGGDGKNYILAATSFLKFMKDKFGDTPHKLEGAEANNPQKVMNFLNGKNGIYVIENADPRPSNQGGAGYSGHVDAIVNGICISGSYTQPKGGVKSIRIWVLH
;
A
#
# COMPACT_ATOMS: atom_id res chain seq x y z
N MET A 1 -22.14 2.89 -74.99
CA MET A 1 -22.73 3.60 -73.81
C MET A 1 -22.98 2.73 -72.56
N LYS A 2 -22.94 1.39 -72.61
CA LYS A 2 -23.26 0.54 -71.43
C LYS A 2 -22.09 0.23 -70.46
N ARG A 3 -20.84 0.46 -70.86
CA ARG A 3 -19.65 0.07 -70.06
C ARG A 3 -19.32 1.04 -68.92
N ASN A 4 -19.65 2.32 -69.06
CA ASN A 4 -19.40 3.34 -68.02
C ASN A 4 -20.51 3.39 -66.95
N ILE A 5 -21.68 2.81 -67.23
CA ILE A 5 -22.80 2.75 -66.28
C ILE A 5 -22.56 1.65 -65.24
N ILE A 6 -22.03 0.50 -65.65
CA ILE A 6 -21.70 -0.62 -64.74
C ILE A 6 -20.58 -0.22 -63.77
N SER A 7 -19.57 0.50 -64.24
CA SER A 7 -18.48 0.98 -63.38
C SER A 7 -18.95 2.03 -62.35
N ARG A 8 -19.87 2.93 -62.71
CA ARG A 8 -20.46 3.90 -61.77
C ARG A 8 -21.41 3.25 -60.77
N LEU A 9 -22.13 2.20 -61.16
CA LEU A 9 -22.97 1.39 -60.25
C LEU A 9 -22.14 0.60 -59.24
N LEU A 10 -20.98 0.06 -59.64
CA LEU A 10 -20.09 -0.66 -58.72
C LEU A 10 -19.42 0.28 -57.70
N ILE A 11 -19.08 1.51 -58.10
CA ILE A 11 -18.54 2.53 -57.18
C ILE A 11 -19.63 3.03 -56.21
N ALA A 12 -20.87 3.21 -56.68
CA ALA A 12 -21.99 3.57 -55.81
C ALA A 12 -22.38 2.45 -54.83
N ALA A 13 -22.30 1.18 -55.26
CA ALA A 13 -22.51 0.02 -54.38
C ALA A 13 -21.42 -0.10 -53.30
N ALA A 14 -20.15 0.18 -53.64
CA ALA A 14 -19.04 0.19 -52.68
C ALA A 14 -19.14 1.34 -51.66
N LEU A 15 -19.65 2.51 -52.06
CA LEU A 15 -19.90 3.63 -51.14
C LEU A 15 -21.07 3.37 -50.21
N LEU A 16 -22.11 2.65 -50.65
CA LEU A 16 -23.23 2.24 -49.78
C LEU A 16 -22.82 1.17 -48.75
N THR A 17 -21.83 0.31 -49.05
CA THR A 17 -21.30 -0.65 -48.07
C THR A 17 -20.42 -0.01 -47.00
N ILE A 18 -19.80 1.14 -47.26
CA ILE A 18 -18.95 1.85 -46.27
C ILE A 18 -19.81 2.68 -45.29
N ILE A 19 -21.01 3.11 -45.69
CA ILE A 19 -21.92 3.88 -44.83
C ILE A 19 -22.86 2.95 -44.02
N GLY A 20 -22.87 1.65 -44.32
CA GLY A 20 -23.59 0.61 -43.56
C GLY A 20 -22.81 -0.01 -42.39
N SER A 21 -21.49 0.22 -42.29
CA SER A 21 -20.63 -0.41 -41.28
C SER A 21 -20.39 0.41 -40.01
N CYS A 22 -21.14 1.50 -39.79
CA CYS A 22 -21.10 2.29 -38.55
C CYS A 22 -22.43 2.28 -37.80
N ARG A 23 -23.04 1.10 -37.60
CA ARG A 23 -24.12 0.92 -36.63
C ARG A 23 -24.01 -0.43 -35.90
N ASN A 24 -23.93 -0.31 -34.58
CA ASN A 24 -23.88 -1.31 -33.51
C ASN A 24 -22.60 -2.14 -33.35
N ASP A 25 -21.61 -1.56 -32.66
CA ASP A 25 -20.81 -2.33 -31.70
C ASP A 25 -21.50 -2.24 -30.33
N GLN A 26 -22.65 -2.93 -30.21
CA GLN A 26 -23.03 -3.50 -28.92
C GLN A 26 -22.22 -4.79 -28.82
N PHE A 27 -21.07 -4.75 -28.16
CA PHE A 27 -20.46 -5.98 -27.68
C PHE A 27 -21.34 -6.48 -26.52
N PRO A 28 -21.99 -7.66 -26.62
CA PRO A 28 -22.20 -8.43 -25.41
C PRO A 28 -20.82 -8.97 -25.03
N GLU A 29 -20.13 -8.28 -24.12
CA GLU A 29 -19.04 -8.93 -23.38
C GLU A 29 -19.66 -10.08 -22.60
N GLN A 30 -19.55 -11.27 -23.19
CA GLN A 30 -19.82 -12.51 -22.47
C GLN A 30 -18.55 -12.86 -21.72
N GLU A 31 -18.40 -12.27 -20.54
CA GLU A 31 -17.48 -12.77 -19.51
C GLU A 31 -17.79 -14.26 -19.27
N THR A 32 -16.74 -15.07 -19.20
CA THR A 32 -16.82 -16.39 -18.58
C THR A 32 -17.15 -16.20 -17.10
N TYR A 33 -18.43 -16.22 -16.78
CA TYR A 33 -18.92 -16.28 -15.41
C TYR A 33 -18.34 -17.52 -14.74
N ASN A 34 -17.39 -17.31 -13.81
CA ASN A 34 -17.18 -18.25 -12.72
C ASN A 34 -18.46 -18.21 -11.87
N ASN A 35 -19.40 -19.08 -12.21
CA ASN A 35 -20.68 -19.29 -11.54
C ASN A 35 -20.50 -19.97 -10.17
N SER A 36 -19.64 -19.42 -9.33
CA SER A 36 -19.51 -19.85 -7.94
C SER A 36 -19.45 -18.63 -7.01
N SER A 37 -20.42 -18.57 -6.09
CA SER A 37 -20.57 -17.65 -4.95
C SER A 37 -21.35 -16.34 -5.18
N GLN A 38 -22.12 -15.93 -4.15
CA GLN A 38 -22.87 -14.68 -4.05
C GLN A 38 -22.03 -13.48 -4.50
N PHE A 39 -22.64 -12.49 -5.14
CA PHE A 39 -21.98 -11.22 -5.48
C PHE A 39 -21.29 -10.62 -4.25
N GLN A 40 -19.97 -10.38 -4.35
CA GLN A 40 -19.13 -9.89 -3.26
C GLN A 40 -18.91 -8.38 -3.40
N LEU A 41 -18.84 -7.70 -2.25
CA LEU A 41 -18.41 -6.30 -2.15
C LEU A 41 -16.91 -6.21 -2.47
N THR A 42 -16.52 -5.46 -3.49
CA THR A 42 -15.11 -5.24 -3.85
C THR A 42 -14.78 -3.76 -3.98
N SER A 43 -13.50 -3.43 -3.83
CA SER A 43 -12.95 -2.07 -3.97
C SER A 43 -11.70 -2.10 -4.83
N LYS A 44 -11.57 -1.14 -5.75
CA LYS A 44 -10.43 -0.99 -6.68
C LYS A 44 -10.00 0.47 -6.78
N ARG A 45 -8.71 0.71 -7.03
CA ARG A 45 -8.18 2.02 -7.44
C ARG A 45 -8.14 2.05 -8.96
N ILE A 46 -8.77 3.05 -9.57
CA ILE A 46 -8.86 3.21 -11.03
C ILE A 46 -8.73 4.68 -11.40
N SER A 47 -8.39 4.97 -12.65
CA SER A 47 -8.62 6.26 -13.27
C SER A 47 -10.07 6.39 -13.78
N LEU A 48 -10.53 7.62 -14.00
CA LEU A 48 -11.81 7.89 -14.66
C LEU A 48 -11.86 7.31 -16.08
N ASN A 49 -10.71 7.17 -16.75
CA ASN A 49 -10.62 6.58 -18.09
C ASN A 49 -10.92 5.07 -18.11
N GLU A 50 -10.63 4.38 -17.02
CA GLU A 50 -10.92 2.94 -16.85
C GLU A 50 -12.36 2.70 -16.39
N SER A 51 -13.08 3.76 -15.98
CA SER A 51 -14.46 3.66 -15.53
C SER A 51 -15.42 3.34 -16.68
N LYS A 52 -16.15 2.22 -16.57
CA LYS A 52 -17.28 1.87 -17.45
C LYS A 52 -18.41 2.92 -17.45
N HIS A 53 -18.45 3.79 -16.43
CA HIS A 53 -19.46 4.84 -16.28
C HIS A 53 -18.96 6.24 -16.64
N LYS A 54 -17.76 6.37 -17.23
CA LYS A 54 -17.12 7.67 -17.56
C LYS A 54 -18.06 8.69 -18.21
N ALA A 55 -18.81 8.28 -19.23
CA ALA A 55 -19.71 9.19 -19.97
C ALA A 55 -20.83 9.77 -19.09
N ARG A 56 -21.26 9.04 -18.05
CA ARG A 56 -22.27 9.48 -17.08
C ARG A 56 -21.67 10.26 -15.91
N LEU A 57 -20.40 10.00 -15.58
CA LEU A 57 -19.68 10.68 -14.49
C LEU A 57 -19.23 12.08 -14.91
N LEU A 58 -18.76 12.24 -16.16
CA LEU A 58 -18.14 13.49 -16.61
C LEU A 58 -19.03 14.73 -16.41
N PRO A 59 -20.34 14.72 -16.77
CA PRO A 59 -21.21 15.88 -16.54
C PRO A 59 -21.39 16.22 -15.06
N GLU A 60 -21.45 15.21 -14.18
CA GLU A 60 -21.59 15.44 -12.73
C GLU A 60 -20.31 16.00 -12.13
N LEU A 61 -19.16 15.54 -12.59
CA LEU A 61 -17.86 16.07 -12.17
C LEU A 61 -17.69 17.54 -12.60
N GLU A 62 -18.08 17.87 -13.84
CA GLU A 62 -18.06 19.25 -14.34
C GLU A 62 -19.00 20.17 -13.53
N LYS A 63 -20.19 19.66 -13.20
CA LYS A 63 -21.17 20.36 -12.35
C LYS A 63 -20.62 20.59 -10.93
N ALA A 64 -20.10 19.55 -10.28
CA ALA A 64 -19.51 19.66 -8.94
C ALA A 64 -18.35 20.65 -8.91
N GLU A 65 -17.44 20.58 -9.90
CA GLU A 65 -16.32 21.51 -10.03
C GLU A 65 -16.79 22.96 -10.19
N ALA A 66 -17.81 23.21 -11.02
CA ALA A 66 -18.41 24.53 -11.19
C ALA A 66 -19.03 25.07 -9.89
N GLU A 67 -19.71 24.22 -9.12
CA GLU A 67 -20.27 24.59 -7.82
C GLU A 67 -19.21 24.94 -6.79
N PHE A 68 -18.14 24.14 -6.69
CA PHE A 68 -17.02 24.43 -5.81
C PHE A 68 -16.36 25.77 -6.15
N LYS A 69 -16.14 26.04 -7.44
CA LYS A 69 -15.61 27.33 -7.93
C LYS A 69 -16.56 28.51 -7.72
N ALA A 70 -17.86 28.29 -7.68
CA ALA A 70 -18.83 29.34 -7.40
C ALA A 70 -18.85 29.72 -5.91
N LYS A 71 -18.72 28.73 -5.02
CA LYS A 71 -18.77 28.90 -3.56
C LYS A 71 -17.50 29.52 -2.96
N THR A 72 -16.36 29.49 -3.65
CA THR A 72 -15.12 30.16 -3.20
C THR A 72 -15.17 31.69 -3.27
N LYS A 73 -16.25 32.29 -3.80
CA LYS A 73 -16.46 33.76 -3.89
C LYS A 73 -17.30 34.37 -2.76
N THR A 74 -17.31 33.80 -1.56
CA THR A 74 -18.09 34.37 -0.44
C THR A 74 -17.30 35.33 0.45
N ASN A 75 -17.78 36.58 0.53
CA ASN A 75 -17.36 37.59 1.49
C ASN A 75 -17.72 37.18 2.92
N VAL A 76 -16.72 36.92 3.75
CA VAL A 76 -16.88 36.76 5.19
C VAL A 76 -16.20 37.96 5.88
N PHE A 77 -17.00 38.82 6.52
CA PHE A 77 -16.57 40.00 7.28
C PHE A 77 -15.71 41.05 6.54
N GLY A 78 -16.08 41.45 5.31
CA GLY A 78 -15.49 42.63 4.65
C GLY A 78 -14.01 42.50 4.27
N LYS A 79 -13.41 41.30 4.42
CA LYS A 79 -12.17 40.92 3.76
C LYS A 79 -12.49 39.88 2.70
N VAL A 80 -12.18 40.20 1.45
CA VAL A 80 -12.18 39.22 0.36
C VAL A 80 -11.06 38.21 0.67
N VAL A 81 -11.41 37.02 1.16
CA VAL A 81 -10.49 35.88 1.17
C VAL A 81 -10.66 35.20 -0.18
N ASN A 82 -9.72 35.47 -1.09
CA ASN A 82 -9.70 34.89 -2.42
C ASN A 82 -9.06 33.49 -2.32
N TYR A 83 -9.87 32.44 -2.15
CA TYR A 83 -9.43 31.09 -2.47
C TYR A 83 -9.49 30.96 -3.99
N GLY A 84 -8.44 31.42 -4.66
CA GLY A 84 -8.36 31.45 -6.12
C GLY A 84 -8.52 30.06 -6.74
N ASN A 85 -9.03 30.03 -7.97
CA ASN A 85 -9.04 29.04 -9.06
C ASN A 85 -8.49 27.59 -8.94
N GLY A 86 -7.80 27.19 -7.87
CA GLY A 86 -7.12 25.91 -7.73
C GLY A 86 -7.91 24.85 -6.96
N ILE A 87 -9.19 24.64 -7.28
CA ILE A 87 -9.90 23.42 -6.86
C ILE A 87 -9.96 22.50 -8.06
N SER A 88 -9.45 21.28 -7.92
CA SER A 88 -9.53 20.22 -8.93
C SER A 88 -10.08 18.94 -8.31
N ILE A 89 -10.73 18.13 -9.15
CA ILE A 89 -11.15 16.78 -8.79
C ILE A 89 -10.12 15.82 -9.37
N ASN A 90 -9.48 15.02 -8.52
CA ASN A 90 -8.51 14.02 -8.95
C ASN A 90 -9.25 12.90 -9.69
N THR A 91 -8.99 12.77 -10.99
CA THR A 91 -9.60 11.77 -11.87
C THR A 91 -8.64 10.66 -12.29
N ASP A 92 -7.37 10.77 -11.90
CA ASP A 92 -6.36 9.74 -12.19
C ASP A 92 -6.33 8.66 -11.11
N ASP A 93 -6.81 8.98 -9.90
CA ASP A 93 -6.84 8.08 -8.76
C ASP A 93 -8.19 8.15 -8.05
N VAL A 94 -9.06 7.20 -8.39
CA VAL A 94 -10.46 7.10 -7.97
C VAL A 94 -10.67 5.77 -7.27
N ILE A 95 -11.34 5.79 -6.12
CA ILE A 95 -11.79 4.56 -5.49
C ILE A 95 -13.12 4.17 -6.11
N TYR A 96 -13.18 2.97 -6.67
CA TYR A 96 -14.39 2.35 -7.21
C TYR A 96 -14.79 1.18 -6.31
N ILE A 97 -16.01 1.23 -5.76
CA ILE A 97 -16.59 0.13 -5.00
C ILE A 97 -17.73 -0.46 -5.82
N GLU A 98 -17.80 -1.78 -5.93
CA GLU A 98 -18.91 -2.49 -6.58
C GLU A 98 -19.48 -3.57 -5.66
N ASN A 99 -20.80 -3.72 -5.67
CA ASN A 99 -21.50 -4.71 -4.86
C ASN A 99 -22.77 -5.18 -5.57
N GLY A 100 -22.73 -6.37 -6.17
CA GLY A 100 -23.84 -6.84 -7.01
C GLY A 100 -23.80 -6.27 -8.42
N PRO A 101 -24.78 -6.65 -9.26
CA PRO A 101 -24.77 -6.31 -10.69
C PRO A 101 -24.97 -4.82 -10.96
N ASP A 102 -25.71 -4.11 -10.10
CA ASP A 102 -26.24 -2.78 -10.42
C ASP A 102 -25.82 -1.68 -9.43
N PHE A 103 -25.06 -2.01 -8.37
CA PHE A 103 -24.64 -1.02 -7.37
C PHE A 103 -23.13 -0.82 -7.34
N TYR A 104 -22.75 0.45 -7.28
CA TYR A 104 -21.36 0.87 -7.27
C TYR A 104 -21.22 2.28 -6.70
N THR A 105 -20.03 2.68 -6.23
CA THR A 105 -19.74 4.07 -5.85
C THR A 105 -18.39 4.51 -6.38
N TYR A 106 -18.24 5.82 -6.53
CA TYR A 106 -16.99 6.46 -6.92
C TYR A 106 -16.59 7.49 -5.88
N THR A 107 -15.34 7.43 -5.43
CA THR A 107 -14.78 8.39 -4.48
C THR A 107 -13.57 9.08 -5.09
N PHE A 108 -13.75 10.35 -5.41
CA PHE A 108 -12.74 11.23 -5.97
C PHE A 108 -12.14 12.09 -4.87
N LYS A 109 -10.82 12.27 -4.87
CA LYS A 109 -10.19 13.26 -3.99
C LYS A 109 -10.37 14.66 -4.55
N ILE A 110 -10.72 15.61 -3.68
CA ILE A 110 -10.69 17.03 -3.99
C ILE A 110 -9.31 17.57 -3.63
N GLU A 111 -8.70 18.25 -4.60
CA GLU A 111 -7.40 18.86 -4.45
C GLU A 111 -7.57 20.38 -4.40
N ARG A 112 -6.92 21.00 -3.42
CA ARG A 112 -6.87 22.45 -3.27
C ARG A 112 -5.43 22.92 -3.42
N GLU A 113 -5.22 23.84 -4.35
CA GLU A 113 -3.96 24.52 -4.55
C GLU A 113 -3.57 25.27 -3.27
N ASN A 114 -2.33 25.08 -2.83
CA ASN A 114 -1.78 25.66 -1.59
C ASN A 114 -2.50 25.23 -0.30
N ALA A 115 -3.15 24.06 -0.27
CA ALA A 115 -3.65 23.49 0.97
C ALA A 115 -2.48 23.32 1.97
N PRO A 116 -2.64 23.76 3.23
CA PRO A 116 -1.65 23.45 4.27
C PRO A 116 -1.60 21.94 4.52
N GLU A 117 -0.49 21.43 5.07
CA GLU A 117 -0.29 19.99 5.32
C GLU A 117 -1.36 19.39 6.24
N ASN A 118 -1.85 20.19 7.20
CA ASN A 118 -2.93 19.86 8.12
C ASN A 118 -4.33 20.15 7.55
N ALA A 119 -4.46 20.46 6.26
CA ALA A 119 -5.76 20.62 5.64
C ALA A 119 -6.56 19.31 5.77
N PRO A 120 -7.89 19.41 5.96
CA PRO A 120 -8.72 18.23 5.95
C PRO A 120 -8.68 17.56 4.58
N VAL A 121 -8.85 16.25 4.57
CA VAL A 121 -8.98 15.50 3.32
C VAL A 121 -10.43 15.61 2.87
N GLU A 122 -10.64 16.02 1.62
CA GLU A 122 -11.97 16.15 1.05
C GLU A 122 -12.16 15.16 -0.09
N ASN A 123 -13.29 14.45 -0.08
CA ASN A 123 -13.65 13.52 -1.13
C ASN A 123 -15.05 13.80 -1.67
N LEU A 124 -15.20 13.80 -2.98
CA LEU A 124 -16.49 13.76 -3.66
C LEU A 124 -16.89 12.30 -3.88
N VAL A 125 -18.02 11.91 -3.30
CA VAL A 125 -18.58 10.57 -3.43
C VAL A 125 -19.83 10.61 -4.29
N LEU A 126 -19.85 9.78 -5.33
CA LEU A 126 -20.96 9.60 -6.25
C LEU A 126 -21.54 8.19 -6.11
N SER A 127 -22.85 8.11 -5.87
CA SER A 127 -23.60 6.84 -5.78
C SER A 127 -24.81 6.88 -6.73
N PRO A 128 -25.09 5.81 -7.49
CA PRO A 128 -26.18 5.77 -8.45
C PRO A 128 -27.53 5.74 -7.72
N LEU A 129 -28.48 6.48 -8.28
CA LEU A 129 -29.89 6.43 -7.92
C LEU A 129 -30.68 5.61 -8.96
N SER A 130 -31.81 5.05 -8.54
CA SER A 130 -32.64 4.16 -9.36
C SER A 130 -33.27 4.86 -10.57
N ASP A 131 -33.35 6.20 -10.57
CA ASP A 131 -33.80 7.01 -11.71
C ASP A 131 -32.68 7.34 -12.72
N GLY A 132 -31.47 6.84 -12.48
CA GLY A 132 -30.29 7.06 -13.32
C GLY A 132 -29.50 8.32 -12.98
N SER A 133 -29.96 9.14 -12.04
CA SER A 133 -29.21 10.26 -11.48
C SER A 133 -28.20 9.81 -10.42
N TRP A 134 -27.53 10.77 -9.78
CA TRP A 134 -26.49 10.51 -8.79
C TRP A 134 -26.81 11.18 -7.47
N ARG A 135 -26.53 10.46 -6.39
CA ARG A 135 -26.37 11.03 -5.06
C ARG A 135 -24.94 11.52 -4.93
N GLU A 136 -24.80 12.82 -4.66
CA GLU A 136 -23.51 13.51 -4.57
C GLU A 136 -23.25 13.95 -3.13
N MET A 137 -22.10 13.57 -2.57
CA MET A 137 -21.69 13.96 -1.23
C MET A 137 -20.25 14.45 -1.20
N LEU A 138 -20.01 15.60 -0.58
CA LEU A 138 -18.69 16.00 -0.12
C LEU A 138 -18.48 15.44 1.28
N ILE A 139 -17.43 14.65 1.44
CA ILE A 139 -17.00 14.08 2.72
C ILE A 139 -15.67 14.71 3.11
N THR A 140 -15.61 15.27 4.31
CA THR A 140 -14.42 15.96 4.83
C THR A 140 -13.89 15.21 6.05
N TYR A 141 -12.64 14.77 5.99
CA TYR A 141 -11.96 14.02 7.05
C TYR A 141 -10.93 14.90 7.76
N HIS A 142 -11.07 15.04 9.07
CA HIS A 142 -10.16 15.76 9.95
C HIS A 142 -9.15 14.79 10.58
N LEU A 143 -8.19 14.35 9.76
CA LEU A 143 -7.17 13.36 10.13
C LEU A 143 -5.85 14.03 10.51
N THR A 144 -5.21 13.49 11.54
CA THR A 144 -3.80 13.79 11.85
C THR A 144 -2.87 13.13 10.84
N ASP A 145 -1.63 13.59 10.74
CA ASP A 145 -0.67 13.02 9.80
C ASP A 145 -0.30 11.56 10.14
N GLN A 146 -0.26 11.22 11.44
CA GLN A 146 -0.06 9.84 11.89
C GLN A 146 -1.21 8.92 11.45
N GLU A 147 -2.44 9.43 11.45
CA GLU A 147 -3.60 8.66 10.99
C GLU A 147 -3.58 8.46 9.48
N LYS A 148 -3.22 9.50 8.71
CA LYS A 148 -3.00 9.36 7.26
C LYS A 148 -1.95 8.30 6.95
N GLN A 149 -0.82 8.30 7.68
CA GLN A 149 0.22 7.26 7.56
C GLN A 149 -0.31 5.87 7.85
N THR A 150 -1.02 5.73 8.97
CA THR A 150 -1.59 4.46 9.40
C THR A 150 -2.49 3.91 8.30
N MET A 151 -3.37 4.74 7.73
CA MET A 151 -4.27 4.34 6.65
C MET A 151 -3.54 4.03 5.33
N ASN A 152 -2.53 4.83 4.94
CA ASN A 152 -1.72 4.57 3.75
C ASN A 152 -0.89 3.27 3.87
N ALA A 153 -0.55 2.87 5.10
CA ALA A 153 0.09 1.59 5.41
C ALA A 153 -0.89 0.42 5.55
N GLY A 154 -2.19 0.61 5.25
CA GLY A 154 -3.23 -0.41 5.39
C GLY A 154 -3.80 -0.59 6.80
N GLY A 155 -3.34 0.21 7.76
CA GLY A 155 -3.85 0.22 9.13
C GLY A 155 -5.21 0.90 9.28
N ILE A 156 -5.89 0.58 10.38
CA ILE A 156 -7.24 1.07 10.68
C ILE A 156 -7.18 2.30 11.59
N VAL A 157 -7.96 3.34 11.26
CA VAL A 157 -8.12 4.55 12.06
C VAL A 157 -9.57 4.71 12.50
N ASP A 158 -9.78 5.06 13.77
CA ASP A 158 -11.09 5.45 14.27
C ASP A 158 -11.49 6.82 13.71
N LEU A 159 -12.54 6.82 12.88
CA LEU A 159 -13.11 8.00 12.24
C LEU A 159 -14.21 8.68 13.07
N THR A 160 -14.51 8.17 14.26
CA THR A 160 -15.55 8.71 15.13
C THR A 160 -15.30 10.19 15.44
N GLY A 161 -16.26 11.05 15.09
CA GLY A 161 -16.18 12.49 15.31
C GLY A 161 -15.18 13.24 14.42
N LYS A 162 -14.60 12.58 13.40
CA LYS A 162 -13.59 13.17 12.50
C LYS A 162 -14.09 13.35 11.07
N VAL A 163 -15.36 13.09 10.81
CA VAL A 163 -15.93 13.14 9.46
C VAL A 163 -17.12 14.07 9.40
N GLU A 164 -17.10 14.98 8.44
CA GLU A 164 -18.23 15.84 8.08
C GLU A 164 -18.81 15.41 6.73
N TYR A 165 -20.12 15.52 6.61
CA TYR A 165 -20.88 15.08 5.44
C TYR A 165 -21.73 16.23 4.90
N THR A 166 -21.50 16.60 3.65
CA THR A 166 -22.23 17.67 2.96
C THR A 166 -22.84 17.15 1.66
N PRO A 167 -24.17 16.94 1.61
CA PRO A 167 -24.86 16.63 0.35
C PRO A 167 -24.76 17.78 -0.65
N LEU A 168 -24.63 17.47 -1.94
CA LEU A 168 -24.47 18.46 -3.03
C LEU A 168 -25.64 18.53 -4.01
N GLU A 169 -26.77 17.86 -3.72
CA GLU A 169 -27.91 17.77 -4.63
C GLU A 169 -28.47 19.15 -5.09
N SER A 170 -28.96 19.19 -6.34
CA SER A 170 -29.46 20.38 -7.02
C SER A 170 -30.47 21.17 -6.18
N GLY A 171 -30.05 22.35 -5.71
CA GLY A 171 -30.95 23.39 -5.19
C GLY A 171 -31.22 23.40 -3.68
N THR A 172 -30.55 22.57 -2.87
CA THR A 172 -30.96 22.41 -1.46
C THR A 172 -29.89 22.81 -0.44
N TYR A 173 -29.46 24.07 -0.49
CA TYR A 173 -29.24 24.83 0.76
C TYR A 173 -30.60 25.23 1.34
N SER A 174 -31.53 24.30 1.52
CA SER A 174 -32.82 24.62 2.13
C SER A 174 -32.67 24.53 3.64
N SER A 175 -32.33 25.66 4.25
CA SER A 175 -32.79 25.99 5.60
C SER A 175 -34.32 26.13 5.59
N ALA A 176 -35.02 25.01 5.52
CA ALA A 176 -36.46 24.95 5.74
C ALA A 176 -36.71 24.07 6.96
N MET A 177 -36.65 24.71 8.12
CA MET A 177 -37.12 24.17 9.39
C MET A 177 -38.55 23.65 9.26
N LYS A 178 -38.76 22.37 9.54
CA LYS A 178 -39.91 21.91 10.32
C LYS A 178 -39.36 21.45 11.66
N GLN A 179 -39.84 22.08 12.72
CA GLN A 179 -39.51 21.74 14.11
C GLN A 179 -39.93 20.28 14.39
N ASP A 180 -39.07 19.56 15.13
CA ASP A 180 -39.25 18.25 15.80
C ASP A 180 -38.39 17.06 15.33
N LEU A 181 -37.51 17.21 14.31
CA LEU A 181 -36.49 16.20 13.99
C LEU A 181 -35.08 16.79 13.96
N VAL A 182 -34.17 16.26 14.78
CA VAL A 182 -32.72 16.51 14.67
C VAL A 182 -32.13 15.39 13.82
N CYS A 183 -31.73 15.73 12.59
CA CYS A 183 -31.05 14.80 11.70
C CYS A 183 -29.55 15.04 11.69
N TYR A 184 -28.76 13.97 11.79
CA TYR A 184 -27.30 13.98 11.65
C TYR A 184 -26.83 12.80 10.79
N TYR A 185 -25.60 12.87 10.28
CA TYR A 185 -25.00 11.76 9.55
C TYR A 185 -24.18 10.89 10.51
N LYS A 186 -24.32 9.57 10.37
CA LYS A 186 -23.61 8.56 11.14
C LYS A 186 -22.78 7.68 10.20
N THR A 187 -21.52 7.52 10.54
CA THR A 187 -20.61 6.55 9.92
C THR A 187 -20.82 5.18 10.54
N SER A 188 -20.90 4.15 9.71
CA SER A 188 -20.83 2.75 10.15
C SER A 188 -19.73 2.06 9.36
N SER A 189 -18.94 1.25 10.05
CA SER A 189 -17.78 0.56 9.50
C SER A 189 -18.16 -0.89 9.20
N TYR A 190 -17.82 -1.34 8.00
CA TYR A 190 -18.02 -2.71 7.51
C TYR A 190 -16.72 -3.22 6.91
N TYR A 191 -16.58 -4.52 6.79
CA TYR A 191 -15.41 -5.13 6.18
C TYR A 191 -15.82 -5.89 4.93
N THR A 192 -15.06 -5.75 3.84
CA THR A 192 -15.21 -6.62 2.66
C THR A 192 -14.80 -8.04 3.02
N SER A 193 -15.29 -9.03 2.26
CA SER A 193 -14.73 -10.38 2.34
C SER A 193 -13.30 -10.39 1.78
N CYS A 194 -12.42 -11.23 2.32
CA CYS A 194 -11.19 -11.60 1.62
C CYS A 194 -11.50 -12.48 0.38
N SER A 195 -10.57 -12.63 -0.57
CA SER A 195 -10.81 -13.39 -1.81
C SER A 195 -11.16 -14.87 -1.60
N GLU A 196 -10.86 -15.43 -0.42
CA GLU A 196 -11.24 -16.79 -0.04
C GLU A 196 -12.60 -16.90 0.66
N ASN A 197 -13.31 -15.78 0.88
CA ASN A 197 -14.59 -15.70 1.58
C ASN A 197 -14.59 -16.24 3.03
N ALA A 198 -13.44 -16.29 3.69
CA ALA A 198 -13.32 -16.83 5.05
C ALA A 198 -13.33 -15.76 6.15
N HIS A 199 -12.96 -14.51 5.83
CA HIS A 199 -12.65 -13.45 6.78
C HIS A 199 -13.38 -12.14 6.46
N HIS A 200 -13.99 -11.52 7.48
CA HIS A 200 -14.87 -10.34 7.37
C HIS A 200 -14.63 -9.29 8.47
N HIS A 201 -13.40 -9.18 8.99
CA HIS A 201 -13.10 -8.30 10.13
C HIS A 201 -11.86 -7.42 9.95
N GLY A 202 -11.38 -7.22 8.70
CA GLY A 202 -10.16 -6.44 8.44
C GLY A 202 -8.93 -7.04 9.09
N GLU A 203 -8.92 -8.37 9.16
CA GLU A 203 -7.83 -9.16 9.68
C GLU A 203 -6.59 -8.97 8.82
N ALA A 204 -5.46 -8.73 9.48
CA ALA A 204 -4.18 -8.54 8.81
C ALA A 204 -3.80 -9.79 8.00
N SER A 205 -2.93 -9.62 7.01
CA SER A 205 -2.40 -10.76 6.25
C SER A 205 -1.62 -11.72 7.14
N ASP A 206 -1.41 -12.94 6.66
CA ASP A 206 -0.41 -13.86 7.21
C ASP A 206 0.99 -13.21 7.34
N GLU A 207 1.35 -12.30 6.44
CA GLU A 207 2.63 -11.56 6.48
C GLU A 207 2.70 -10.59 7.66
N ASP A 208 1.57 -10.03 8.07
CA ASP A 208 1.39 -9.12 9.21
C ASP A 208 0.98 -9.85 10.50
N GLY A 209 0.93 -11.19 10.46
CA GLY A 209 0.59 -12.03 11.61
C GLY A 209 -0.91 -12.15 11.91
N GLY A 210 -1.77 -11.80 10.96
CA GLY A 210 -3.22 -12.03 11.03
C GLY A 210 -3.66 -13.34 10.37
N PRO A 211 -4.92 -13.76 10.54
CA PRO A 211 -5.43 -15.05 10.06
C PRO A 211 -5.79 -15.09 8.57
N CYS A 212 -5.62 -13.99 7.81
CA CYS A 212 -6.04 -13.91 6.42
C CYS A 212 -4.93 -14.42 5.46
N GLN A 213 -5.14 -15.61 4.87
CA GLN A 213 -4.23 -16.22 3.90
C GLN A 213 -4.50 -15.81 2.43
N ALA A 214 -5.52 -14.99 2.19
CA ALA A 214 -6.03 -14.69 0.86
C ALA A 214 -5.23 -13.57 0.14
N ASP A 215 -5.05 -13.71 -1.18
CA ASP A 215 -4.37 -12.71 -2.04
C ASP A 215 -5.01 -11.31 -1.98
N VAL A 216 -6.32 -11.23 -1.71
CA VAL A 216 -7.05 -9.97 -1.51
C VAL A 216 -7.55 -9.91 -0.08
N GLN A 217 -7.03 -8.95 0.67
CA GLN A 217 -7.38 -8.75 2.07
C GLN A 217 -8.79 -8.15 2.24
N SER A 218 -9.36 -8.37 3.42
CA SER A 218 -10.58 -7.71 3.87
C SER A 218 -10.31 -6.22 4.12
N VAL A 219 -11.03 -5.33 3.44
CA VAL A 219 -10.85 -3.88 3.55
C VAL A 219 -11.99 -3.28 4.37
N LEU A 220 -11.68 -2.34 5.26
CA LEU A 220 -12.67 -1.59 6.02
C LEU A 220 -13.38 -0.57 5.13
N VAL A 221 -14.62 -0.83 4.72
CA VAL A 221 -15.49 0.13 4.02
C VAL A 221 -16.30 0.92 5.05
N ILE A 222 -16.40 2.22 4.88
CA ILE A 222 -17.33 3.04 5.67
C ILE A 222 -18.60 3.29 4.88
N THR A 223 -19.76 3.17 5.52
CA THR A 223 -21.01 3.66 4.95
C THR A 223 -21.48 4.89 5.69
N VAL A 224 -21.98 5.86 4.93
CA VAL A 224 -22.58 7.08 5.47
C VAL A 224 -24.10 6.94 5.48
N THR A 225 -24.70 6.99 6.66
CA THR A 225 -26.17 6.94 6.85
C THR A 225 -26.65 8.25 7.47
N ARG A 226 -27.88 8.69 7.17
CA ARG A 226 -28.50 9.83 7.87
C ARG A 226 -29.45 9.27 8.93
N VAL A 227 -29.32 9.72 10.16
CA VAL A 227 -30.14 9.32 11.29
C VAL A 227 -30.92 10.55 11.74
N CYS A 228 -32.20 10.40 12.05
CA CYS A 228 -33.03 11.47 12.57
C CYS A 228 -33.66 11.05 13.90
N ASP A 229 -33.37 11.79 14.97
CA ASP A 229 -33.96 11.56 16.29
C ASP A 229 -35.19 12.45 16.48
N MET A 230 -36.26 11.88 17.05
CA MET A 230 -37.40 12.65 17.54
C MET A 230 -37.03 13.33 18.86
N VAL A 231 -37.14 14.65 18.93
CA VAL A 231 -36.97 15.37 20.21
C VAL A 231 -38.27 15.20 21.00
N GLY A 232 -38.21 14.45 22.09
CA GLY A 232 -39.38 14.16 22.92
C GLY A 232 -40.00 15.42 23.50
N THR A 233 -41.30 15.61 23.29
CA THR A 233 -42.10 16.50 24.12
C THR A 233 -42.21 15.88 25.51
N GLU A 234 -41.76 16.62 26.52
CA GLU A 234 -42.03 16.28 27.92
C GLU A 234 -43.55 16.28 28.15
N THR A 235 -44.18 15.12 28.10
CA THR A 235 -45.50 14.93 28.72
C THR A 235 -45.30 14.72 30.20
N GLY A 236 -45.82 15.67 30.98
CA GLY A 236 -45.69 15.73 32.43
C GLY A 236 -46.18 14.49 33.19
N SER A 237 -45.49 14.29 34.30
CA SER A 237 -45.80 13.54 35.52
C SER A 237 -47.24 13.04 35.71
N GLY A 238 -47.37 11.74 36.01
CA GLY A 238 -48.53 11.09 36.59
C GLY A 238 -48.18 9.70 37.13
N THR A 239 -47.94 9.64 38.44
CA THR A 239 -47.58 8.49 39.29
C THR A 239 -48.53 7.28 39.20
N GLU A 240 -48.02 6.04 39.29
CA GLU A 240 -48.31 5.08 40.37
C GLU A 240 -47.52 3.74 40.25
N PRO A 241 -47.38 2.93 41.34
CA PRO A 241 -46.17 2.16 41.63
C PRO A 241 -46.30 0.62 41.60
N GLY A 242 -45.18 -0.03 41.23
CA GLY A 242 -44.66 -1.26 41.86
C GLY A 242 -45.27 -2.62 41.50
N VAL A 243 -44.44 -3.50 40.91
CA VAL A 243 -44.25 -4.90 41.38
C VAL A 243 -42.85 -5.39 40.98
N SER A 244 -42.16 -6.09 41.88
CA SER A 244 -40.78 -6.60 41.75
C SER A 244 -40.67 -8.08 41.33
N HIS A 245 -39.51 -8.41 40.72
CA HIS A 245 -38.78 -9.70 40.60
C HIS A 245 -39.07 -10.72 39.46
N PRO A 246 -38.09 -11.58 39.04
CA PRO A 246 -36.60 -11.55 39.19
C PRO A 246 -35.80 -11.86 37.87
N GLN A 247 -34.47 -11.93 37.98
CA GLN A 247 -33.45 -12.21 36.94
C GLN A 247 -33.64 -13.50 36.10
N THR A 248 -33.22 -13.47 34.83
CA THR A 248 -32.43 -14.49 34.08
C THR A 248 -32.05 -13.84 32.71
N GLY A 249 -30.81 -13.68 32.26
CA GLY A 249 -29.82 -14.73 32.03
C GLY A 249 -30.13 -15.43 30.69
N GLY A 250 -29.51 -14.99 29.59
CA GLY A 250 -29.62 -15.68 28.29
C GLY A 250 -29.18 -14.82 27.12
N GLY A 251 -27.97 -15.07 26.62
CA GLY A 251 -27.58 -14.60 25.30
C GLY A 251 -28.35 -15.35 24.23
N GLU A 252 -28.92 -14.64 23.27
CA GLU A 252 -29.38 -15.22 22.02
C GLU A 252 -28.67 -14.56 20.86
N ASN A 253 -27.69 -15.31 20.39
CA ASN A 253 -27.05 -15.22 19.10
C ASN A 253 -28.09 -15.63 18.04
N THR A 254 -28.79 -14.68 17.43
CA THR A 254 -29.64 -14.98 16.27
C THR A 254 -28.86 -14.76 14.98
N ASN A 255 -27.99 -15.73 14.68
CA ASN A 255 -27.79 -16.18 13.33
C ASN A 255 -29.15 -16.67 12.80
N ASN A 256 -29.85 -15.82 12.06
CA ASN A 256 -30.93 -16.26 11.18
C ASN A 256 -30.72 -15.64 9.81
N GLY A 257 -29.98 -16.39 8.98
CA GLY A 257 -30.02 -16.26 7.55
C GLY A 257 -31.44 -16.55 7.06
N ILE A 258 -32.22 -15.49 6.90
CA ILE A 258 -33.41 -15.52 6.05
C ILE A 258 -32.94 -15.01 4.69
N ASN A 259 -32.68 -15.95 3.78
CA ASN A 259 -32.63 -15.69 2.35
C ASN A 259 -34.03 -15.26 1.88
N ASN A 260 -34.37 -14.00 2.13
CA ASN A 260 -35.47 -13.34 1.44
C ASN A 260 -34.90 -12.79 0.13
N PRO A 261 -35.36 -13.26 -1.06
CA PRO A 261 -34.88 -12.76 -2.34
C PRO A 261 -35.19 -11.26 -2.57
N ASN A 262 -35.95 -10.62 -1.67
CA ASN A 262 -36.23 -9.18 -1.66
C ASN A 262 -35.41 -8.38 -0.63
N ASN A 263 -34.37 -8.94 0.01
CA ASN A 263 -33.52 -8.16 0.90
C ASN A 263 -32.43 -7.44 0.08
N PRO A 264 -32.42 -6.09 0.01
CA PRO A 264 -31.57 -5.33 -0.91
C PRO A 264 -30.06 -5.36 -0.58
N CYS A 265 -29.64 -6.13 0.43
CA CYS A 265 -28.25 -6.20 0.87
C CYS A 265 -27.82 -7.64 1.11
N GLY A 266 -26.73 -8.04 0.45
CA GLY A 266 -26.13 -9.35 0.63
C GLY A 266 -25.31 -9.39 1.91
N GLY A 267 -25.91 -9.78 3.04
CA GLY A 267 -25.24 -10.17 4.30
C GLY A 267 -24.37 -9.13 5.04
N ASN A 268 -23.83 -8.13 4.35
CA ASN A 268 -22.68 -7.33 4.75
C ASN A 268 -23.03 -5.86 5.04
N GLY A 269 -24.31 -5.49 5.15
CA GLY A 269 -24.66 -4.11 5.48
C GLY A 269 -24.73 -3.13 4.30
N VAL A 270 -24.26 -3.53 3.11
CA VAL A 270 -24.05 -2.65 1.96
C VAL A 270 -25.09 -2.88 0.85
N PRO A 271 -25.63 -1.82 0.22
CA PRO A 271 -26.58 -1.95 -0.90
C PRO A 271 -26.04 -2.80 -2.05
N THR A 272 -26.91 -3.63 -2.64
CA THR A 272 -26.62 -4.41 -3.87
C THR A 272 -27.36 -3.88 -5.10
N GLN A 273 -28.15 -2.81 -4.92
CA GLN A 273 -28.98 -2.16 -5.94
C GLN A 273 -28.96 -0.63 -5.75
N PRO A 274 -29.15 0.18 -6.82
CA PRO A 274 -29.26 1.64 -6.73
C PRO A 274 -30.30 2.11 -5.71
N GLN A 275 -30.02 3.25 -5.06
CA GLN A 275 -30.89 3.81 -4.03
C GLN A 275 -32.07 4.59 -4.65
N ASP A 276 -33.23 4.57 -4.00
CA ASP A 276 -34.40 5.36 -4.44
C ASP A 276 -34.11 6.87 -4.24
N PRO A 277 -34.26 7.73 -5.27
CA PRO A 277 -34.04 9.17 -5.17
C PRO A 277 -34.92 9.85 -4.10
N ASN A 278 -36.11 9.30 -3.81
CA ASN A 278 -37.03 9.85 -2.81
C ASN A 278 -36.79 9.29 -1.40
N SER A 279 -35.90 8.32 -1.26
CA SER A 279 -35.55 7.77 0.05
C SER A 279 -34.60 8.71 0.78
N THR A 280 -34.96 9.08 2.01
CA THR A 280 -33.99 9.72 2.90
C THR A 280 -33.00 8.65 3.35
N LEU A 281 -31.69 8.93 3.24
CA LEU A 281 -30.63 8.09 3.84
C LEU A 281 -31.08 7.69 5.27
N GLY A 282 -31.13 6.40 5.58
CA GLY A 282 -31.57 5.91 6.91
C GLY A 282 -33.06 5.66 7.15
N THR A 283 -33.96 5.90 6.19
CA THR A 283 -35.43 5.79 6.43
C THR A 283 -36.14 4.59 5.82
N GLN A 284 -35.45 3.75 5.03
CA GLN A 284 -36.03 2.48 4.57
C GLN A 284 -35.78 1.39 5.62
N GLU A 285 -36.83 0.70 6.05
CA GLU A 285 -36.68 -0.58 6.78
C GLU A 285 -35.88 -1.54 5.89
N GLY A 286 -34.64 -1.80 6.29
CA GLY A 286 -33.71 -2.61 5.51
C GLY A 286 -32.38 -1.92 5.29
N CYS A 287 -31.47 -2.69 4.72
CA CYS A 287 -30.03 -2.48 4.75
C CYS A 287 -29.55 -1.47 3.67
N ASN A 288 -30.49 -0.72 3.07
CA ASN A 288 -30.33 0.10 1.86
C ASN A 288 -29.99 1.58 2.13
N THR A 289 -29.46 1.90 3.31
CA THR A 289 -29.50 3.26 3.86
C THR A 289 -28.18 4.03 3.83
N GLY A 290 -27.09 3.38 3.43
CA GLY A 290 -25.74 3.95 3.46
C GLY A 290 -25.10 4.11 2.08
N VAL A 291 -24.24 5.11 1.90
CA VAL A 291 -23.36 5.21 0.73
C VAL A 291 -21.97 4.67 1.13
N PRO A 292 -21.53 3.52 0.59
CA PRO A 292 -20.20 2.99 0.88
C PRO A 292 -19.12 3.83 0.20
N THR A 293 -18.04 4.06 0.93
CA THR A 293 -16.87 4.82 0.46
C THR A 293 -15.64 4.41 1.27
N LEU A 294 -14.48 4.84 0.80
CA LEU A 294 -13.21 4.83 1.52
C LEU A 294 -12.59 6.22 1.45
N PRO A 295 -11.83 6.68 2.46
CA PRO A 295 -11.07 7.90 2.34
C PRO A 295 -10.01 7.77 1.23
N ASN A 296 -10.07 8.63 0.22
CA ASN A 296 -9.05 8.76 -0.79
C ASN A 296 -8.04 9.83 -0.33
N LEU A 297 -6.85 9.37 0.09
CA LEU A 297 -5.84 10.18 0.76
C LEU A 297 -4.71 10.65 -0.17
N SER A 298 -4.41 9.93 -1.25
CA SER A 298 -3.18 10.13 -2.04
C SER A 298 -3.20 11.46 -2.79
N SER A 299 -2.09 12.21 -2.79
CA SER A 299 -1.89 13.38 -3.68
C SER A 299 -0.84 13.10 -4.75
N PHE A 300 -0.56 11.82 -5.01
CA PHE A 300 0.50 11.43 -5.93
C PHE A 300 0.21 11.88 -7.35
N SER A 301 -1.03 11.78 -7.84
CA SER A 301 -1.40 12.25 -9.18
C SER A 301 -1.16 13.75 -9.39
N LEU A 302 -1.45 14.59 -8.39
CA LEU A 302 -1.09 16.02 -8.43
C LEU A 302 0.42 16.21 -8.51
N PHE A 303 1.20 15.47 -7.74
CA PHE A 303 2.67 15.49 -7.86
C PHE A 303 3.12 15.09 -9.27
N VAL A 304 2.57 13.99 -9.82
CA VAL A 304 2.86 13.51 -11.18
C VAL A 304 2.47 14.55 -12.24
N SER A 305 1.36 15.26 -12.06
CA SER A 305 0.93 16.31 -12.99
C SER A 305 1.89 17.50 -13.05
N ASN A 306 2.65 17.74 -11.96
CA ASN A 306 3.62 18.82 -11.82
C ASN A 306 5.04 18.39 -12.20
N LEU A 307 5.26 17.12 -12.57
CA LEU A 307 6.55 16.65 -13.08
C LEU A 307 6.87 17.27 -14.46
N PRO A 308 8.17 17.35 -14.83
CA PRO A 308 8.56 17.63 -16.21
C PRO A 308 7.82 16.71 -17.20
N PRO A 309 7.38 17.23 -18.37
CA PRO A 309 6.56 16.46 -19.31
C PRO A 309 7.13 15.09 -19.68
N ASP A 310 8.44 15.00 -19.87
CA ASP A 310 9.11 13.74 -20.23
C ASP A 310 9.01 12.69 -19.11
N LEU A 311 9.17 13.09 -17.85
CA LEU A 311 9.06 12.19 -16.70
C LEU A 311 7.61 11.79 -16.43
N LYS A 312 6.67 12.74 -16.58
CA LYS A 312 5.24 12.46 -16.50
C LYS A 312 4.83 11.42 -17.54
N ASN A 313 5.20 11.62 -18.80
CA ASN A 313 4.85 10.71 -19.88
C ASN A 313 5.50 9.33 -19.70
N LEU A 314 6.74 9.29 -19.22
CA LEU A 314 7.42 8.04 -18.87
C LEU A 314 6.62 7.27 -17.83
N LEU A 315 6.28 7.90 -16.70
CA LEU A 315 5.57 7.23 -15.61
C LEU A 315 4.14 6.80 -15.99
N MET A 316 3.44 7.62 -16.79
CA MET A 316 2.07 7.34 -17.24
C MET A 316 1.99 6.34 -18.40
N THR A 317 3.13 5.84 -18.90
CA THR A 317 3.14 4.80 -19.94
C THR A 317 2.65 3.48 -19.35
N PRO A 318 1.71 2.75 -19.99
CA PRO A 318 1.17 1.49 -19.44
C PRO A 318 2.22 0.44 -19.08
N ALA A 319 3.34 0.41 -19.80
CA ALA A 319 4.47 -0.49 -19.50
C ALA A 319 5.14 -0.21 -18.14
N ASN A 320 4.94 0.97 -17.56
CA ASN A 320 5.53 1.41 -16.29
C ASN A 320 4.49 1.45 -15.15
N ILE A 321 3.39 0.72 -15.27
CA ILE A 321 2.33 0.71 -14.25
C ILE A 321 2.83 0.26 -12.88
N GLU A 322 3.75 -0.72 -12.81
CA GLU A 322 4.35 -1.16 -11.55
C GLU A 322 5.20 -0.04 -10.92
N PHE A 323 5.93 0.73 -11.72
CA PHE A 323 6.63 1.93 -11.26
C PHE A 323 5.68 3.00 -10.72
N TYR A 324 4.55 3.24 -11.41
CA TYR A 324 3.53 4.17 -10.93
C TYR A 324 3.04 3.76 -9.55
N ASN A 325 2.60 2.50 -9.40
CA ASN A 325 2.02 1.98 -8.17
C ASN A 325 3.04 1.96 -7.02
N GLY A 326 4.26 1.51 -7.31
CA GLY A 326 5.34 1.43 -6.32
C GLY A 326 5.81 2.80 -5.84
N LEU A 327 5.97 3.77 -6.75
CA LEU A 327 6.34 5.15 -6.40
C LEU A 327 5.19 5.88 -5.69
N GLN A 328 3.93 5.58 -6.02
CA GLN A 328 2.77 6.08 -5.27
C GLN A 328 2.79 5.57 -3.83
N HIS A 329 2.96 4.26 -3.64
CA HIS A 329 3.04 3.67 -2.31
C HIS A 329 4.19 4.29 -1.50
N PHE A 330 5.38 4.44 -2.10
CA PHE A 330 6.50 5.11 -1.46
C PHE A 330 6.19 6.59 -1.12
N TYR A 331 5.55 7.34 -2.02
CA TYR A 331 5.15 8.71 -1.78
C TYR A 331 4.20 8.83 -0.58
N ASP A 332 3.17 7.97 -0.54
CA ASP A 332 2.10 8.00 0.45
C ASP A 332 2.57 7.55 1.84
N THR A 333 3.44 6.52 1.90
CA THR A 333 4.05 6.05 3.16
C THR A 333 5.10 7.00 3.71
N ASN A 334 5.73 7.82 2.86
CA ASN A 334 6.68 8.85 3.24
C ASN A 334 6.07 10.26 3.28
N ASN A 335 4.76 10.36 3.55
CA ASN A 335 4.02 11.59 3.81
C ASN A 335 4.11 12.66 2.73
N ALA A 336 4.27 12.28 1.46
CA ALA A 336 4.48 13.26 0.39
C ALA A 336 5.64 14.24 0.69
N SER A 337 6.62 13.82 1.50
CA SER A 337 7.72 14.66 1.97
C SER A 337 8.56 15.18 0.81
N LEU A 338 9.32 16.25 1.06
CA LEU A 338 10.24 16.78 0.05
C LEU A 338 11.30 15.73 -0.33
N GLU A 339 11.77 14.97 0.65
CA GLU A 339 12.68 13.84 0.47
C GLU A 339 12.08 12.77 -0.44
N ALA A 340 10.82 12.39 -0.21
CA ALA A 340 10.13 11.42 -1.06
C ALA A 340 9.98 11.92 -2.50
N LYS A 341 9.56 13.18 -2.67
CA LYS A 341 9.44 13.83 -3.99
C LYS A 341 10.77 13.89 -4.72
N ASN A 342 11.86 14.21 -4.01
CA ASN A 342 13.21 14.24 -4.57
C ASN A 342 13.67 12.84 -4.98
N PHE A 343 13.44 11.83 -4.14
CA PHE A 343 13.74 10.44 -4.47
C PHE A 343 12.96 9.97 -5.71
N ILE A 344 11.66 10.21 -5.78
CA ILE A 344 10.84 9.81 -6.92
C ILE A 344 11.31 10.52 -8.20
N THR A 345 11.62 11.81 -8.12
CA THR A 345 12.17 12.54 -9.26
C THR A 345 13.50 11.93 -9.72
N TRP A 346 14.38 11.55 -8.80
CA TRP A 346 15.61 10.83 -9.12
C TRP A 346 15.31 9.45 -9.74
N ALA A 347 14.38 8.69 -9.19
CA ALA A 347 13.97 7.36 -9.67
C ALA A 347 13.49 7.41 -11.12
N LEU A 348 12.66 8.41 -11.46
CA LEU A 348 12.18 8.61 -12.84
C LEU A 348 13.30 9.01 -13.80
N ASN A 349 14.26 9.82 -13.35
CA ASN A 349 15.46 10.12 -14.15
C ASN A 349 16.37 8.90 -14.32
N PHE A 350 16.42 8.02 -13.33
CA PHE A 350 17.16 6.77 -13.43
C PHE A 350 16.48 5.81 -14.42
N LEU A 351 15.15 5.66 -14.33
CA LEU A 351 14.35 4.84 -15.23
C LEU A 351 14.43 5.35 -16.68
N SER A 352 14.43 6.67 -16.90
CA SER A 352 14.55 7.24 -18.26
C SER A 352 15.86 6.87 -18.95
N GLN A 353 16.93 6.64 -18.17
CA GLN A 353 18.23 6.20 -18.66
C GLN A 353 18.34 4.67 -18.74
N ASN A 354 17.45 3.94 -18.06
CA ASN A 354 17.48 2.49 -17.93
C ASN A 354 16.08 1.89 -18.17
N PRO A 355 15.50 2.04 -19.37
CA PRO A 355 14.08 1.74 -19.62
C PRO A 355 13.70 0.26 -19.57
N ASN A 356 14.69 -0.64 -19.44
CA ASN A 356 14.49 -2.09 -19.44
C ASN A 356 14.51 -2.69 -18.03
N ILE A 357 14.70 -1.88 -16.98
CA ILE A 357 14.65 -2.38 -15.60
C ILE A 357 13.20 -2.65 -15.22
N SER A 358 12.98 -3.75 -14.51
CA SER A 358 11.70 -4.02 -13.86
C SER A 358 11.55 -3.21 -12.57
N TRP A 359 10.31 -3.08 -12.09
CA TRP A 359 10.05 -2.51 -10.76
C TRP A 359 10.74 -3.33 -9.66
N GLU A 360 10.63 -4.66 -9.73
CA GLU A 360 11.24 -5.59 -8.76
C GLU A 360 12.75 -5.36 -8.61
N GLU A 361 13.46 -5.24 -9.73
CA GLU A 361 14.89 -4.92 -9.73
C GLU A 361 15.18 -3.55 -9.09
N PHE A 362 14.44 -2.51 -9.49
CA PHE A 362 14.62 -1.16 -8.96
C PHE A 362 14.38 -1.08 -7.46
N GLU A 363 13.27 -1.65 -7.00
CA GLU A 363 12.90 -1.71 -5.59
C GLU A 363 13.98 -2.47 -4.78
N ASN A 364 14.38 -3.65 -5.27
CA ASN A 364 15.42 -4.44 -4.61
C ASN A 364 16.73 -3.67 -4.45
N TRP A 365 17.15 -2.95 -5.50
CA TRP A 365 18.44 -2.27 -5.51
C TRP A 365 18.44 -1.01 -4.65
N PHE A 366 17.35 -0.24 -4.67
CA PHE A 366 17.37 1.15 -4.18
C PHE A 366 16.38 1.47 -3.07
N MET A 367 15.43 0.59 -2.75
CA MET A 367 14.36 0.86 -1.78
C MET A 367 14.40 -0.03 -0.53
N GLY A 368 15.41 -0.90 -0.39
CA GLY A 368 15.57 -1.75 0.80
C GLY A 368 15.71 -0.94 2.11
N THR A 369 15.01 -1.38 3.15
CA THR A 369 14.96 -0.73 4.47
C THR A 369 15.76 -1.48 5.52
N SER A 370 16.56 -0.78 6.33
CA SER A 370 17.36 -1.37 7.42
C SER A 370 16.53 -2.25 8.37
N GLU A 371 17.06 -3.44 8.72
CA GLU A 371 16.53 -4.30 9.80
C GLU A 371 16.90 -3.79 11.21
N GLY A 372 17.47 -2.59 11.32
CA GLY A 372 17.96 -2.03 12.58
C GLY A 372 19.43 -2.32 12.84
N GLN A 373 19.86 -2.07 14.08
CA GLN A 373 21.25 -2.19 14.50
C GLN A 373 21.70 -3.67 14.53
N ASP A 374 22.93 -3.92 14.06
CA ASP A 374 23.58 -5.23 14.03
C ASP A 374 24.82 -5.26 14.95
N GLY A 375 24.65 -5.77 16.17
CA GLY A 375 25.73 -5.89 17.13
C GLY A 375 26.46 -4.55 17.40
N GLU A 376 27.73 -4.66 17.78
CA GLU A 376 28.61 -3.51 17.99
C GLU A 376 29.52 -3.31 16.78
N TYR A 377 29.52 -2.10 16.21
CA TYR A 377 30.47 -1.76 15.15
C TYR A 377 31.90 -1.76 15.68
N VAL A 378 32.76 -2.49 14.99
CA VAL A 378 34.18 -2.57 15.29
C VAL A 378 34.99 -2.33 14.02
N ASN A 379 36.04 -1.50 14.13
CA ASN A 379 37.02 -1.36 13.07
C ASN A 379 37.59 -2.76 12.70
N PRO A 380 37.46 -3.20 11.43
CA PRO A 380 37.94 -4.50 10.97
C PRO A 380 39.39 -4.84 11.32
N ASP A 381 40.28 -3.84 11.40
CA ASP A 381 41.71 -4.03 11.68
C ASP A 381 41.98 -4.42 13.14
N LEU A 382 40.99 -4.24 14.03
CA LEU A 382 41.06 -4.59 15.45
C LEU A 382 40.40 -5.94 15.77
N ILE A 383 39.92 -6.65 14.74
CA ILE A 383 39.25 -7.95 14.90
C ILE A 383 40.29 -9.06 15.02
N GLU A 384 40.10 -9.89 16.03
CA GLU A 384 40.94 -11.03 16.39
C GLU A 384 40.13 -12.33 16.39
N TYR A 385 40.82 -13.45 16.19
CA TYR A 385 40.25 -14.80 16.25
C TYR A 385 40.88 -15.59 17.38
N GLU A 386 40.08 -16.31 18.16
CA GLU A 386 40.62 -17.18 19.22
C GLU A 386 41.40 -18.37 18.66
N THR A 387 41.01 -18.84 17.47
CA THR A 387 41.75 -19.86 16.72
C THR A 387 42.14 -19.27 15.36
N PRO A 388 43.38 -19.47 14.90
CA PRO A 388 43.83 -18.97 13.60
C PRO A 388 42.89 -19.37 12.45
N ILE A 389 42.60 -18.42 11.56
CA ILE A 389 41.81 -18.68 10.36
C ILE A 389 42.66 -19.45 9.35
N ILE A 390 42.15 -20.61 8.93
CA ILE A 390 42.71 -21.37 7.81
C ILE A 390 41.87 -21.05 6.58
N GLN A 391 42.53 -20.56 5.53
CA GLN A 391 41.87 -20.29 4.25
C GLN A 391 41.31 -21.57 3.63
N GLN A 392 40.14 -21.46 3.00
CA GLN A 392 39.51 -22.58 2.28
C GLN A 392 38.68 -22.08 1.10
N SER A 393 38.19 -23.00 0.27
CA SER A 393 37.30 -22.67 -0.85
C SER A 393 35.91 -22.23 -0.35
N LEU A 394 35.26 -21.40 -1.15
CA LEU A 394 33.86 -21.02 -0.96
C LEU A 394 32.94 -22.26 -0.98
N PRO A 395 31.77 -22.21 -0.31
CA PRO A 395 30.74 -23.24 -0.48
C PRO A 395 30.19 -23.22 -1.92
N THR A 396 29.54 -24.30 -2.34
CA THR A 396 28.80 -24.30 -3.62
C THR A 396 27.57 -23.41 -3.54
N LEU A 397 27.07 -22.97 -4.70
CA LEU A 397 25.84 -22.17 -4.78
C LEU A 397 24.65 -22.89 -4.14
N SER A 398 24.51 -24.19 -4.43
CA SER A 398 23.44 -25.03 -3.88
C SER A 398 23.50 -25.14 -2.36
N GLN A 399 24.70 -25.35 -1.78
CA GLN A 399 24.87 -25.41 -0.33
C GLN A 399 24.55 -24.08 0.34
N TRP A 400 25.01 -22.98 -0.25
CA TRP A 400 24.74 -21.63 0.27
C TRP A 400 23.23 -21.36 0.31
N TYR A 401 22.54 -21.51 -0.81
CA TYR A 401 21.10 -21.23 -0.88
C TYR A 401 20.28 -22.19 -0.04
N ALA A 402 20.61 -23.49 0.01
CA ALA A 402 19.89 -24.45 0.83
C ALA A 402 19.93 -24.10 2.33
N ASN A 403 21.01 -23.47 2.78
CA ASN A 403 21.25 -23.17 4.19
C ASN A 403 21.02 -21.71 4.58
N PHE A 404 20.86 -20.80 3.62
CA PHE A 404 20.51 -19.41 3.87
C PHE A 404 19.05 -19.32 4.34
N PRO A 405 18.77 -18.78 5.56
CA PRO A 405 17.41 -18.63 6.06
C PRO A 405 16.59 -17.69 5.19
N LYS A 406 15.55 -18.25 4.58
CA LYS A 406 14.63 -17.58 3.65
C LYS A 406 13.26 -18.26 3.72
N LYS A 407 12.25 -17.60 3.16
CA LYS A 407 10.93 -18.18 2.88
C LYS A 407 10.74 -18.28 1.38
N GLU A 408 9.88 -19.21 0.97
CA GLU A 408 9.42 -19.30 -0.41
C GLU A 408 7.94 -18.92 -0.45
N GLU A 409 7.62 -17.89 -1.21
CA GLU A 409 6.28 -17.32 -1.33
C GLU A 409 6.02 -17.08 -2.83
N ASN A 410 4.95 -17.67 -3.36
CA ASN A 410 4.57 -17.59 -4.78
C ASN A 410 5.69 -17.97 -5.76
N GLY A 411 6.58 -18.89 -5.37
CA GLY A 411 7.73 -19.32 -6.17
C GLY A 411 8.94 -18.38 -6.12
N TYR A 412 8.90 -17.33 -5.30
CA TYR A 412 9.99 -16.39 -5.06
C TYR A 412 10.57 -16.57 -3.67
N TRP A 413 11.85 -16.27 -3.50
CA TRP A 413 12.49 -16.27 -2.19
C TRP A 413 12.42 -14.90 -1.54
N LYS A 414 11.88 -14.83 -0.34
CA LYS A 414 11.87 -13.65 0.53
C LYS A 414 12.67 -13.88 1.81
N GLU A 415 13.01 -12.81 2.51
CA GLU A 415 13.74 -12.94 3.76
C GLU A 415 12.89 -13.63 4.85
N MET A 416 13.53 -14.54 5.59
CA MET A 416 12.96 -14.99 6.86
C MET A 416 13.16 -13.87 7.88
N LYS A 417 12.08 -13.35 8.49
CA LYS A 417 12.14 -12.20 9.42
C LYS A 417 13.06 -12.48 10.61
N ALA A 418 13.72 -11.44 11.13
CA ALA A 418 14.76 -11.56 12.14
C ALA A 418 14.37 -12.43 13.37
N PRO A 419 13.20 -12.25 14.02
CA PRO A 419 12.82 -13.09 15.16
C PRO A 419 12.81 -14.59 14.85
N GLN A 420 12.37 -14.97 13.64
CA GLN A 420 12.35 -16.36 13.19
C GLN A 420 13.77 -16.89 12.96
N VAL A 421 14.69 -16.07 12.43
CA VAL A 421 16.10 -16.44 12.25
C VAL A 421 16.79 -16.65 13.59
N TYR A 422 16.57 -15.74 14.56
CA TYR A 422 17.10 -15.86 15.90
C TYR A 422 16.57 -17.13 16.60
N GLN A 423 15.27 -17.41 16.49
CA GLN A 423 14.66 -18.63 17.01
C GLN A 423 15.26 -19.89 16.35
N LEU A 424 15.45 -19.86 15.03
CA LEU A 424 16.05 -20.96 14.25
C LEU A 424 17.51 -21.23 14.65
N ALA A 425 18.27 -20.18 15.00
CA ALA A 425 19.63 -20.32 15.52
C ALA A 425 19.64 -20.81 16.98
N GLY A 426 18.72 -20.32 17.82
CA GLY A 426 18.52 -20.76 19.19
C GLY A 426 19.63 -20.34 20.16
N GLY A 427 19.66 -20.98 21.34
CA GLY A 427 20.75 -20.83 22.32
C GLY A 427 20.84 -19.47 22.97
N SER A 428 22.07 -19.07 23.34
CA SER A 428 22.27 -17.77 23.99
C SER A 428 21.98 -16.61 23.03
N LEU A 429 22.23 -16.80 21.72
CA LEU A 429 21.88 -15.84 20.69
C LEU A 429 20.38 -15.50 20.68
N TYR A 430 19.51 -16.51 20.68
CA TYR A 430 18.05 -16.28 20.76
C TYR A 430 17.63 -15.63 22.09
N THR A 431 18.30 -16.01 23.17
CA THR A 431 18.05 -15.42 24.50
C THR A 431 18.39 -13.93 24.52
N SER A 432 19.51 -13.52 23.90
CA SER A 432 19.88 -12.11 23.77
C SER A 432 18.87 -11.33 22.96
N HIS A 433 18.43 -11.85 21.81
CA HIS A 433 17.39 -11.22 20.99
C HIS A 433 16.07 -11.04 21.76
N SER A 434 15.61 -12.07 22.46
CA SER A 434 14.35 -12.04 23.19
C SER A 434 14.35 -11.03 24.35
N ASN A 435 15.52 -10.70 24.88
CA ASN A 435 15.70 -9.75 25.98
C ASN A 435 16.32 -8.43 25.51
N ASP A 436 16.37 -8.18 24.20
CA ASP A 436 17.08 -7.03 23.66
C ASP A 436 16.30 -5.73 23.91
N THR A 437 16.80 -4.93 24.83
CA THR A 437 16.28 -3.58 25.10
C THR A 437 17.13 -2.49 24.48
N THR A 438 18.27 -2.82 23.86
CA THR A 438 19.22 -1.84 23.31
C THR A 438 19.17 -1.75 21.79
N GLY A 439 18.59 -2.76 21.13
CA GLY A 439 18.49 -2.87 19.68
C GLY A 439 19.66 -3.60 19.03
N ALA A 440 20.64 -4.07 19.82
CA ALA A 440 21.87 -4.69 19.30
C ALA A 440 21.65 -6.07 18.65
N TYR A 441 20.48 -6.68 18.83
CA TYR A 441 20.09 -7.99 18.32
C TYR A 441 18.83 -7.91 17.44
N GLN A 442 18.53 -6.75 16.84
CA GLN A 442 17.37 -6.60 15.96
C GLN A 442 17.63 -7.18 14.56
N ASN A 443 18.83 -6.95 14.03
CA ASN A 443 19.18 -7.26 12.65
C ASN A 443 19.75 -8.69 12.52
N ALA A 444 19.16 -9.49 11.62
CA ALA A 444 19.55 -10.89 11.44
C ALA A 444 20.45 -11.14 10.22
N CYS A 445 20.86 -10.11 9.46
CA CYS A 445 21.62 -10.29 8.20
C CYS A 445 22.87 -11.16 8.37
N ALA A 446 23.74 -10.84 9.34
CA ALA A 446 24.96 -11.58 9.61
C ALA A 446 24.68 -12.96 10.22
N ILE A 447 23.54 -13.13 10.90
CA ILE A 447 23.09 -14.42 11.44
C ILE A 447 22.66 -15.36 10.30
N ARG A 448 21.92 -14.84 9.31
CA ARG A 448 21.54 -15.58 8.09
C ARG A 448 22.79 -16.06 7.34
N GLY A 449 23.72 -15.15 7.08
CA GLY A 449 24.99 -15.49 6.44
C GLY A 449 25.81 -16.50 7.25
N SER A 450 25.89 -16.32 8.58
CA SER A 450 26.60 -17.25 9.46
C SER A 450 26.00 -18.64 9.40
N ARG A 451 24.68 -18.76 9.46
CA ARG A 451 23.99 -20.05 9.36
C ARG A 451 24.29 -20.73 8.03
N ALA A 452 24.21 -19.99 6.92
CA ALA A 452 24.47 -20.51 5.60
C ALA A 452 25.90 -21.07 5.47
N LEU A 453 26.91 -20.35 6.01
CA LEU A 453 28.28 -20.84 6.08
C LEU A 453 28.41 -22.10 6.96
N LEU A 454 27.92 -22.04 8.20
CA LEU A 454 28.04 -23.12 9.18
C LEU A 454 27.47 -24.45 8.67
N TYR A 455 26.30 -24.40 8.02
CA TYR A 455 25.63 -25.58 7.49
C TYR A 455 26.12 -25.97 6.09
N SER A 456 26.98 -25.15 5.48
CA SER A 456 27.78 -25.51 4.30
C SER A 456 29.16 -26.10 4.66
N GLY A 457 29.38 -26.44 5.93
CA GLY A 457 30.63 -27.05 6.41
C GLY A 457 31.75 -26.06 6.75
N ILE A 458 31.45 -24.76 6.78
CA ILE A 458 32.41 -23.71 7.13
C ILE A 458 32.38 -23.51 8.65
N ILE A 459 33.51 -23.70 9.33
CA ILE A 459 33.61 -23.42 10.76
C ILE A 459 33.86 -21.93 10.98
N ILE A 460 33.05 -21.31 11.85
CA ILE A 460 33.24 -19.94 12.34
C ILE A 460 33.84 -20.03 13.76
N PRO A 461 35.08 -19.55 13.98
CA PRO A 461 35.67 -19.53 15.31
C PRO A 461 35.06 -18.40 16.16
N VAL A 462 35.50 -18.27 17.41
CA VAL A 462 35.17 -17.09 18.19
C VAL A 462 35.92 -15.89 17.61
N ILE A 463 35.15 -14.86 17.23
CA ILE A 463 35.64 -13.56 16.76
C ILE A 463 35.48 -12.56 17.90
N LYS A 464 36.51 -11.73 18.14
CA LYS A 464 36.53 -10.74 19.24
C LYS A 464 37.36 -9.50 18.93
N LYS A 465 37.23 -8.49 19.79
CA LYS A 465 38.14 -7.34 19.92
C LYS A 465 38.46 -7.16 21.41
N GLY A 466 39.66 -7.52 21.84
CA GLY A 466 39.98 -7.55 23.28
C GLY A 466 38.98 -8.45 24.03
N ASN A 467 38.24 -7.86 24.98
CA ASN A 467 37.22 -8.58 25.76
C ASN A 467 35.82 -8.59 25.13
N LEU A 468 35.60 -7.84 24.05
CA LEU A 468 34.31 -7.80 23.35
C LEU A 468 34.20 -8.97 22.38
N GLN A 469 33.25 -9.87 22.62
CA GLN A 469 32.98 -10.97 21.70
C GLN A 469 32.03 -10.53 20.57
N LEU A 470 32.42 -10.76 19.32
CA LEU A 470 31.69 -10.39 18.10
C LEU A 470 30.94 -11.58 17.47
N THR A 471 30.91 -12.68 18.21
CA THR A 471 30.17 -13.89 17.89
C THR A 471 29.38 -14.35 19.11
N GLN A 472 28.29 -15.07 18.89
CA GLN A 472 27.54 -15.71 19.98
C GLN A 472 27.12 -17.13 19.61
N LYS A 473 26.92 -17.97 20.63
CA LYS A 473 26.54 -19.37 20.45
C LYS A 473 25.05 -19.51 20.12
N GLY A 474 24.78 -20.21 19.03
CA GLY A 474 23.44 -20.77 18.77
C GLY A 474 23.13 -21.96 19.67
N GLY A 475 21.90 -22.47 19.58
CA GLY A 475 21.46 -23.67 20.30
C GLY A 475 22.15 -24.94 19.79
N ASP A 476 22.72 -24.87 18.60
CA ASP A 476 23.52 -25.93 17.97
C ASP A 476 25.01 -25.91 18.41
N GLY A 477 25.38 -25.04 19.35
CA GLY A 477 26.74 -24.91 19.85
C GLY A 477 27.73 -24.27 18.87
N LYS A 478 27.29 -23.77 17.72
CA LYS A 478 28.15 -23.08 16.74
C LYS A 478 28.20 -21.56 16.99
N ASN A 479 29.24 -20.89 16.51
CA ASN A 479 29.41 -19.44 16.66
C ASN A 479 28.76 -18.71 15.48
N TYR A 480 27.90 -17.74 15.76
CA TYR A 480 27.26 -16.87 14.78
C TYR A 480 27.85 -15.47 14.88
N ILE A 481 28.20 -14.86 13.74
CA ILE A 481 28.76 -13.51 13.64
C ILE A 481 27.63 -12.49 13.77
N LEU A 482 27.81 -11.48 14.62
CA LEU A 482 26.72 -10.57 15.01
C LEU A 482 26.54 -9.34 14.10
N ALA A 483 27.59 -8.93 13.38
CA ALA A 483 27.59 -7.69 12.59
C ALA A 483 28.14 -7.91 11.17
N ALA A 484 27.60 -7.18 10.19
CA ALA A 484 28.00 -7.26 8.79
C ALA A 484 29.49 -6.91 8.58
N THR A 485 30.01 -5.91 9.29
CA THR A 485 31.44 -5.57 9.24
C THR A 485 32.33 -6.73 9.71
N SER A 486 31.93 -7.43 10.77
CA SER A 486 32.67 -8.61 11.26
C SER A 486 32.55 -9.78 10.28
N PHE A 487 31.39 -9.94 9.65
CA PHE A 487 31.17 -10.94 8.62
C PHE A 487 32.05 -10.68 7.39
N LEU A 488 32.12 -9.44 6.93
CA LEU A 488 33.01 -9.02 5.85
C LEU A 488 34.48 -9.34 6.15
N LYS A 489 34.96 -9.01 7.35
CA LYS A 489 36.33 -9.33 7.76
C LYS A 489 36.58 -10.84 7.73
N PHE A 490 35.65 -11.62 8.28
CA PHE A 490 35.72 -13.08 8.25
C PHE A 490 35.78 -13.62 6.82
N MET A 491 34.92 -13.13 5.92
CA MET A 491 34.91 -13.56 4.52
C MET A 491 36.26 -13.33 3.83
N LYS A 492 36.85 -12.13 4.01
CA LYS A 492 38.16 -11.78 3.43
C LYS A 492 39.29 -12.67 3.97
N ASP A 493 39.30 -12.93 5.27
CA ASP A 493 40.36 -13.74 5.86
C ASP A 493 40.21 -15.23 5.53
N LYS A 494 38.96 -15.72 5.46
CA LYS A 494 38.64 -17.14 5.27
C LYS A 494 38.70 -17.58 3.80
N PHE A 495 38.31 -16.71 2.87
CA PHE A 495 38.17 -17.05 1.45
C PHE A 495 39.03 -16.18 0.53
N GLY A 496 39.72 -15.18 1.06
CA GLY A 496 40.37 -14.13 0.28
C GLY A 496 39.40 -13.02 -0.12
N ASP A 497 39.96 -11.86 -0.46
CA ASP A 497 39.14 -10.76 -0.99
C ASP A 497 38.60 -11.11 -2.38
N THR A 498 37.38 -10.70 -2.67
CA THR A 498 36.74 -10.94 -3.97
C THR A 498 37.17 -9.90 -5.01
N PRO A 499 37.39 -10.29 -6.28
CA PRO A 499 37.57 -9.33 -7.37
C PRO A 499 36.25 -8.62 -7.75
N HIS A 500 35.10 -9.17 -7.35
CA HIS A 500 33.79 -8.55 -7.61
C HIS A 500 33.44 -7.59 -6.47
N LYS A 501 33.87 -6.35 -6.62
CA LYS A 501 33.64 -5.30 -5.63
C LYS A 501 33.48 -3.91 -6.23
N LEU A 502 32.70 -3.07 -5.55
CA LEU A 502 32.66 -1.61 -5.70
C LEU A 502 33.09 -0.97 -4.39
N GLU A 503 33.83 0.13 -4.45
CA GLU A 503 34.38 0.83 -3.28
C GLU A 503 34.21 2.35 -3.45
N GLY A 504 33.99 3.07 -2.35
CA GLY A 504 33.93 4.52 -2.32
C GLY A 504 32.86 5.10 -3.26
N ALA A 505 33.24 6.06 -4.11
CA ALA A 505 32.31 6.72 -5.03
C ALA A 505 31.61 5.76 -6.00
N GLU A 506 32.26 4.66 -6.36
CA GLU A 506 31.69 3.65 -7.28
C GLU A 506 30.54 2.88 -6.62
N ALA A 507 30.68 2.57 -5.32
CA ALA A 507 29.65 1.91 -4.53
C ALA A 507 28.42 2.79 -4.26
N ASN A 508 28.53 4.10 -4.49
CA ASN A 508 27.45 5.07 -4.34
C ASN A 508 26.94 5.59 -5.69
N ASN A 509 27.39 5.01 -6.81
CA ASN A 509 26.91 5.37 -8.14
C ASN A 509 25.81 4.38 -8.59
N PRO A 510 24.53 4.80 -8.71
CA PRO A 510 23.43 3.89 -9.01
C PRO A 510 23.61 3.07 -10.30
N GLN A 511 24.18 3.68 -11.35
CA GLN A 511 24.42 2.98 -12.62
C GLN A 511 25.46 1.87 -12.45
N LYS A 512 26.53 2.14 -11.69
CA LYS A 512 27.58 1.16 -11.43
C LYS A 512 27.09 0.04 -10.52
N VAL A 513 26.27 0.38 -9.52
CA VAL A 513 25.60 -0.58 -8.64
C VAL A 513 24.71 -1.52 -9.48
N MET A 514 23.80 -0.98 -10.28
CA MET A 514 22.93 -1.78 -11.16
C MET A 514 23.74 -2.75 -12.03
N ASN A 515 24.73 -2.23 -12.77
CA ASN A 515 25.57 -3.03 -13.65
C ASN A 515 26.38 -4.10 -12.90
N PHE A 516 26.75 -3.83 -11.66
CA PHE A 516 27.53 -4.73 -10.82
C PHE A 516 26.68 -5.89 -10.28
N LEU A 517 25.43 -5.62 -9.89
CA LEU A 517 24.50 -6.61 -9.34
C LEU A 517 23.94 -7.54 -10.41
N ASN A 518 23.66 -7.02 -11.61
CA ASN A 518 22.97 -7.76 -12.66
C ASN A 518 23.57 -9.15 -12.94
N GLY A 519 22.72 -10.19 -12.89
CA GLY A 519 23.07 -11.58 -13.18
C GLY A 519 24.00 -12.25 -12.16
N LYS A 520 24.28 -11.63 -11.00
CA LYS A 520 25.16 -12.20 -9.98
C LYS A 520 24.45 -13.19 -9.08
N ASN A 521 25.18 -14.25 -8.72
CA ASN A 521 24.75 -15.29 -7.80
C ASN A 521 25.83 -15.50 -6.73
N GLY A 522 25.46 -15.50 -5.45
CA GLY A 522 26.39 -15.85 -4.38
C GLY A 522 26.16 -15.11 -3.07
N ILE A 523 27.27 -14.77 -2.40
CA ILE A 523 27.28 -14.13 -1.08
C ILE A 523 27.48 -12.64 -1.26
N TYR A 524 26.48 -11.86 -0.87
CA TYR A 524 26.45 -10.41 -0.97
C TYR A 524 26.79 -9.76 0.37
N VAL A 525 27.72 -8.80 0.37
CA VAL A 525 28.09 -8.06 1.59
C VAL A 525 28.28 -6.58 1.30
N ILE A 526 27.60 -5.73 2.07
CA ILE A 526 27.80 -4.29 2.15
C ILE A 526 28.54 -3.93 3.43
N GLU A 527 29.43 -2.94 3.33
CA GLU A 527 29.95 -2.19 4.46
C GLU A 527 29.51 -0.72 4.32
N ASN A 528 28.88 -0.16 5.37
CA ASN A 528 28.46 1.24 5.37
C ASN A 528 29.65 2.17 5.61
N ALA A 529 29.61 3.37 5.01
CA ALA A 529 30.66 4.38 5.20
C ALA A 529 30.54 5.09 6.56
N ASP A 530 29.33 5.26 7.06
CA ASP A 530 29.05 5.84 8.37
C ASP A 530 28.08 4.97 9.18
N PRO A 531 28.58 4.04 10.01
CA PRO A 531 27.73 3.12 10.77
C PRO A 531 27.14 3.74 12.05
N ARG A 532 27.39 5.03 12.33
CA ARG A 532 26.89 5.68 13.55
C ARG A 532 25.36 5.65 13.62
N PRO A 533 24.77 5.77 14.82
CA PRO A 533 23.31 5.85 15.01
C PRO A 533 22.63 6.89 14.09
N SER A 534 21.41 6.59 13.62
CA SER A 534 20.70 7.42 12.64
C SER A 534 20.39 8.84 13.13
N ASN A 535 20.19 9.00 14.45
CA ASN A 535 20.04 10.28 15.13
C ASN A 535 21.34 11.12 15.15
N GLN A 536 22.50 10.52 14.89
CA GLN A 536 23.79 11.20 14.72
C GLN A 536 24.17 11.40 13.25
N GLY A 537 23.28 11.04 12.33
CA GLY A 537 23.51 11.22 10.89
C GLY A 537 24.06 10.01 10.15
N GLY A 538 24.39 8.90 10.83
CA GLY A 538 24.87 7.68 10.18
C GLY A 538 23.76 6.70 9.79
N ALA A 539 24.12 5.53 9.29
CA ALA A 539 23.21 4.49 8.85
C ALA A 539 22.41 3.85 10.01
N GLY A 540 23.00 3.79 11.21
CA GLY A 540 22.44 3.08 12.37
C GLY A 540 22.80 1.59 12.43
N TYR A 541 23.59 1.10 11.48
CA TYR A 541 24.01 -0.29 11.35
C TYR A 541 25.32 -0.37 10.54
N SER A 542 26.03 -1.49 10.69
CA SER A 542 27.40 -1.68 10.18
C SER A 542 27.47 -2.01 8.68
N GLY A 543 26.42 -2.62 8.13
CA GLY A 543 26.33 -3.02 6.73
C GLY A 543 25.21 -4.02 6.49
N HIS A 544 25.31 -4.80 5.42
CA HIS A 544 24.32 -5.83 5.09
C HIS A 544 24.99 -7.12 4.64
N VAL A 545 24.38 -8.26 4.92
CA VAL A 545 24.81 -9.58 4.46
C VAL A 545 23.60 -10.30 3.89
N ASP A 546 23.71 -10.76 2.66
CA ASP A 546 22.61 -11.43 1.97
C ASP A 546 23.07 -12.53 1.02
N ALA A 547 22.10 -13.29 0.53
CA ALA A 547 22.23 -14.07 -0.67
C ALA A 547 21.71 -13.26 -1.87
N ILE A 548 22.51 -13.21 -2.95
CA ILE A 548 22.11 -12.62 -4.22
C ILE A 548 21.83 -13.73 -5.22
N VAL A 549 20.71 -13.64 -5.94
CA VAL A 549 20.22 -14.60 -6.94
C VAL A 549 19.87 -13.83 -8.20
N ASN A 550 20.57 -14.10 -9.29
CA ASN A 550 20.40 -13.42 -10.57
C ASN A 550 20.35 -11.87 -10.46
N GLY A 551 21.11 -11.29 -9.54
CA GLY A 551 21.13 -9.85 -9.29
C GLY A 551 20.10 -9.30 -8.30
N ILE A 552 19.23 -10.15 -7.74
CA ILE A 552 18.26 -9.80 -6.71
C ILE A 552 18.74 -10.33 -5.35
N CYS A 553 18.91 -9.45 -4.37
CA CYS A 553 19.21 -9.86 -3.00
C CYS A 553 17.93 -10.29 -2.29
N ILE A 554 17.94 -11.42 -1.58
CA ILE A 554 16.72 -12.01 -1.00
C ILE A 554 16.00 -11.03 -0.04
N SER A 555 16.74 -10.21 0.71
CA SER A 555 16.16 -9.26 1.67
C SER A 555 16.17 -7.81 1.17
N GLY A 556 16.58 -7.58 -0.09
CA GLY A 556 16.94 -6.26 -0.64
C GLY A 556 18.44 -5.99 -0.65
N SER A 557 18.88 -5.02 -1.45
CA SER A 557 20.31 -4.71 -1.65
C SER A 557 20.86 -3.62 -0.73
N TYR A 558 20.03 -2.75 -0.13
CA TYR A 558 20.45 -1.75 0.88
C TYR A 558 21.55 -0.79 0.39
N THR A 559 21.49 -0.35 -0.86
CA THR A 559 22.57 0.44 -1.48
C THR A 559 22.50 1.94 -1.18
N GLN A 560 21.47 2.41 -0.48
CA GLN A 560 21.24 3.82 -0.15
C GLN A 560 21.19 4.11 1.36
N PRO A 561 22.13 3.59 2.18
CA PRO A 561 22.15 3.90 3.60
C PRO A 561 22.49 5.37 3.83
N LYS A 562 21.99 5.94 4.93
CA LYS A 562 22.39 7.28 5.36
C LYS A 562 23.91 7.32 5.61
N GLY A 563 24.60 8.30 5.03
CA GLY A 563 26.06 8.39 5.07
C GLY A 563 26.79 7.61 3.97
N GLY A 564 26.07 6.84 3.15
CA GLY A 564 26.59 6.16 1.97
C GLY A 564 27.26 4.81 2.24
N VAL A 565 27.58 4.12 1.15
CA VAL A 565 28.22 2.80 1.16
C VAL A 565 29.73 2.93 1.06
N LYS A 566 30.48 2.22 1.91
CA LYS A 566 31.94 2.13 1.82
C LYS A 566 32.38 1.13 0.76
N SER A 567 31.77 -0.06 0.79
CA SER A 567 32.00 -1.07 -0.24
C SER A 567 30.82 -2.03 -0.41
N ILE A 568 30.67 -2.54 -1.63
CA ILE A 568 29.78 -3.64 -2.00
C ILE A 568 30.65 -4.78 -2.53
N ARG A 569 30.47 -6.00 -2.05
CA ARG A 569 31.27 -7.17 -2.43
C ARG A 569 30.40 -8.38 -2.68
N ILE A 570 30.77 -9.16 -3.70
CA ILE A 570 30.11 -10.42 -4.02
C ILE A 570 31.15 -11.53 -4.11
N TRP A 571 31.02 -12.56 -3.28
CA TRP A 571 31.71 -13.83 -3.54
C TRP A 571 30.80 -14.66 -4.44
N VAL A 572 31.13 -14.67 -5.74
CA VAL A 572 30.36 -15.40 -6.75
C VAL A 572 30.48 -16.89 -6.48
N LEU A 573 29.33 -17.56 -6.42
CA LEU A 573 29.25 -19.00 -6.21
C LEU A 573 28.80 -19.70 -7.50
N HIS A 574 29.22 -20.95 -7.65
CA HIS A 574 28.91 -21.81 -8.80
C HIS A 574 28.17 -23.08 -8.37
#